data_AF-A0AAN7FTA0-F1
#
_entry.id   AF-A0AAN7FTA0-F1
#
_cell.length_a   1.000
_cell.length_b   1.000
_cell.length_c   1.000
_cell.angle_alpha   90.00
_cell.angle_beta   90.00
_cell.angle_gamma   90.00
#
_symmetry.space_group_name_H-M   'P 1'
#
loop_
_entity.id
_entity.type
_entity.pdbx_description
1 polymer ?
#
loop_
_entity_poly.entity_id
_entity_poly.type
_entity_poly.pdbx_seq_one_letter_code
_entity_poly.pdbx_strand_id
1 'polypeptide(L)'
;MLEQKLDENIRDKRNQKLEVFDVLRAALAISFKNFNFIIFIFLTSLPFFCFMFYYEIFLQRTLVETLNIVNKPHGYFYNNDIGYIPHFSTKEIMSLQIIKDLSQKLFHLGFLYLVPLHLAEFCSVIVIVDLASKIYVEERPLTLKEMKEMKHKLYYGARLRGTFITSIYILFVSTCILIGLIWLITNSLKLGLVWLILDYRFIIRDSAIDVFFAVFYGIAFVVLLTKYLEWSAMWNMSIVISVLEGIYGGEAFALSADFSKGSEGRGLLLMLVFFVWGLGLRLPCLYFGCYEGGRGIVAQISLFCLGIVLKWVVCMVYFYDCKKRILEKKVDEEVGRDIEAVGA
;
A
#
# COMPACT_ATOMS: atom_id res chain seq x y z
N MET A 1 -21.34 40.18 -20.60
CA MET A 1 -22.21 39.54 -19.58
C MET A 1 -22.24 38.02 -19.70
N LEU A 2 -22.37 37.42 -20.90
CA LEU A 2 -22.30 35.96 -21.08
C LEU A 2 -20.88 35.39 -20.94
N GLU A 3 -19.87 36.10 -21.45
CA GLU A 3 -18.45 35.72 -21.28
C GLU A 3 -17.99 35.85 -19.84
N GLN A 4 -18.49 36.83 -19.09
CA GLN A 4 -18.17 37.03 -17.68
C GLN A 4 -18.74 35.92 -16.79
N LYS A 5 -19.96 35.44 -17.11
CA LYS A 5 -20.54 34.24 -16.48
C LYS A 5 -19.82 32.95 -16.88
N LEU A 6 -19.28 32.86 -18.08
CA LEU A 6 -18.49 31.71 -18.52
C LEU A 6 -17.13 31.67 -17.82
N ASP A 7 -16.48 32.83 -17.68
CA ASP A 7 -15.21 32.98 -16.97
C ASP A 7 -15.36 32.80 -15.45
N GLU A 8 -16.46 33.25 -14.85
CA GLU A 8 -16.81 32.94 -13.46
C GLU A 8 -17.06 31.45 -13.26
N ASN A 9 -17.78 30.79 -14.16
CA ASN A 9 -18.09 29.35 -14.05
C ASN A 9 -16.84 28.48 -14.29
N ILE A 10 -15.88 28.93 -15.10
CA ILE A 10 -14.56 28.29 -15.27
C ILE A 10 -13.66 28.57 -14.06
N ARG A 11 -13.68 29.77 -13.48
CA ARG A 11 -12.97 30.09 -12.21
C ARG A 11 -13.52 29.28 -11.04
N ASP A 12 -14.84 29.12 -10.96
CA ASP A 12 -15.50 28.37 -9.88
C ASP A 12 -15.19 26.86 -9.97
N LYS A 13 -15.12 26.33 -11.20
CA LYS A 13 -14.67 24.94 -11.45
C LYS A 13 -13.18 24.73 -11.16
N ARG A 14 -12.36 25.79 -11.22
CA ARG A 14 -10.93 25.76 -10.87
C ARG A 14 -10.70 25.91 -9.36
N ASN A 15 -11.67 26.43 -8.62
CA ASN A 15 -11.62 26.69 -7.17
C ASN A 15 -12.39 25.64 -6.33
N GLN A 16 -13.07 24.69 -6.94
CA GLN A 16 -13.66 23.57 -6.20
C GLN A 16 -12.55 22.69 -5.60
N LYS A 17 -12.53 22.65 -4.27
CA LYS A 17 -11.75 21.69 -3.48
C LYS A 17 -12.05 20.29 -4.03
N LEU A 18 -11.10 19.67 -4.73
CA LEU A 18 -11.27 18.28 -5.16
C LEU A 18 -11.53 17.41 -3.93
N GLU A 19 -12.70 16.79 -3.90
CA GLU A 19 -13.01 15.73 -2.96
C GLU A 19 -12.26 14.46 -3.37
N VAL A 20 -12.24 13.46 -2.49
CA VAL A 20 -11.57 12.17 -2.73
C VAL A 20 -12.03 11.55 -4.07
N PHE A 21 -13.32 11.66 -4.39
CA PHE A 21 -13.90 11.18 -5.64
C PHE A 21 -13.42 11.96 -6.86
N ASP A 22 -13.19 13.26 -6.76
CA ASP A 22 -12.69 14.06 -7.88
C ASP A 22 -11.25 13.68 -8.20
N VAL A 23 -10.42 13.45 -7.18
CA VAL A 23 -9.03 12.98 -7.36
C VAL A 23 -9.02 11.62 -8.07
N LEU A 24 -9.86 10.68 -7.62
CA LEU A 24 -10.00 9.36 -8.24
C LEU A 24 -10.49 9.47 -9.70
N ARG A 25 -11.50 10.32 -9.95
CA ARG A 25 -12.05 10.55 -11.29
C ARG A 25 -11.02 11.17 -12.22
N ALA A 26 -10.27 12.17 -11.76
CA ALA A 26 -9.19 12.77 -12.53
C ALA A 26 -8.10 11.75 -12.86
N ALA A 27 -7.70 10.92 -11.90
CA ALA A 27 -6.74 9.85 -12.13
C ALA A 27 -7.22 8.84 -13.17
N LEU A 28 -8.48 8.39 -13.09
CA LEU A 28 -9.08 7.51 -14.09
C LEU A 28 -9.09 8.16 -15.48
N ALA A 29 -9.48 9.44 -15.56
CA ALA A 29 -9.49 10.16 -16.82
C ALA A 29 -8.10 10.23 -17.45
N ILE A 30 -7.05 10.46 -16.66
CA ILE A 30 -5.65 10.45 -17.11
C ILE A 30 -5.25 9.05 -17.59
N SER A 31 -5.57 8.01 -16.81
CA SER A 31 -5.19 6.63 -17.14
C SER A 31 -5.80 6.12 -18.44
N PHE A 32 -7.00 6.58 -18.78
CA PHE A 32 -7.71 6.19 -20.00
C PHE A 32 -7.68 7.25 -21.11
N LYS A 33 -6.96 8.37 -20.92
CA LYS A 33 -6.92 9.46 -21.90
C LYS A 33 -6.25 9.06 -23.22
N ASN A 34 -5.30 8.14 -23.18
CA ASN A 34 -4.47 7.79 -24.34
C ASN A 34 -4.14 6.29 -24.37
N PHE A 35 -4.40 5.63 -25.50
CA PHE A 35 -4.08 4.21 -25.68
C PHE A 35 -2.57 3.93 -25.64
N ASN A 36 -1.74 4.85 -26.14
CA ASN A 36 -0.28 4.72 -26.09
C ASN A 36 0.25 4.74 -24.66
N PHE A 37 -0.41 5.47 -23.76
CA PHE A 37 -0.11 5.46 -22.32
C PHE A 37 -0.33 4.08 -21.72
N ILE A 38 -1.47 3.46 -22.04
CA ILE A 38 -1.83 2.12 -21.57
C ILE A 38 -0.81 1.08 -22.05
N ILE A 39 -0.48 1.08 -23.34
CA ILE A 39 0.51 0.15 -23.90
C ILE A 39 1.87 0.31 -23.20
N PHE A 40 2.31 1.56 -23.02
CA PHE A 40 3.63 1.83 -22.46
C PHE A 40 3.74 1.41 -21.00
N ILE A 41 2.70 1.70 -20.20
CA ILE A 41 2.62 1.23 -18.82
C ILE A 41 2.57 -0.29 -18.77
N PHE A 42 1.76 -0.93 -19.62
CA PHE A 42 1.68 -2.38 -19.67
C PHE A 42 3.05 -3.02 -19.96
N LEU A 43 3.78 -2.51 -20.95
CA LEU A 43 5.12 -3.01 -21.29
C LEU A 43 6.14 -2.76 -20.18
N THR A 44 6.11 -1.57 -19.58
CA THR A 44 7.09 -1.19 -18.54
C THR A 44 6.83 -1.92 -17.22
N SER A 45 5.56 -2.20 -16.90
CA SER A 45 5.16 -2.93 -15.70
C SER A 45 5.18 -4.45 -15.87
N LEU A 46 5.56 -4.97 -17.05
CA LEU A 46 5.66 -6.41 -17.29
C LEU A 46 6.62 -7.13 -16.32
N PRO A 47 7.83 -6.61 -16.02
CA PRO A 47 8.72 -7.24 -15.03
C PRO A 47 8.07 -7.29 -13.65
N PHE A 48 7.41 -6.20 -13.24
CA PHE A 48 6.67 -6.12 -11.99
C PHE A 48 5.52 -7.14 -11.94
N PHE A 49 4.75 -7.26 -13.02
CA PHE A 49 3.68 -8.25 -13.15
C PHE A 49 4.20 -9.68 -12.99
N CYS A 50 5.30 -10.03 -13.66
CA CYS A 50 5.91 -11.36 -13.54
C CYS A 50 6.38 -11.67 -12.12
N PHE A 51 7.04 -10.73 -11.45
CA PHE A 51 7.47 -10.92 -10.05
C PHE A 51 6.30 -10.98 -9.09
N MET A 52 5.26 -10.16 -9.29
CA MET A 52 4.02 -10.23 -8.52
C MET A 52 3.34 -11.59 -8.68
N PHE A 53 3.36 -12.16 -9.89
CA PHE A 53 2.79 -13.48 -10.13
C PHE A 53 3.46 -14.57 -9.31
N TYR A 54 4.78 -14.61 -9.33
CA TYR A 54 5.54 -15.55 -8.50
C TYR A 54 5.31 -15.30 -7.01
N TYR A 55 5.36 -14.04 -6.58
CA TYR A 55 5.17 -13.65 -5.18
C TYR A 55 3.79 -14.03 -4.63
N GLU A 56 2.71 -13.71 -5.35
CA GLU A 56 1.34 -13.98 -4.88
C GLU A 56 1.03 -15.48 -4.81
N ILE A 57 1.53 -16.29 -5.74
CA ILE A 57 1.41 -17.75 -5.63
C ILE A 57 2.09 -18.26 -4.37
N PHE A 58 3.32 -17.81 -4.11
CA PHE A 58 4.09 -18.25 -2.96
C PHE A 58 3.47 -17.75 -1.64
N LEU A 59 3.00 -16.50 -1.61
CA LEU A 59 2.27 -15.90 -0.49
C LEU A 59 1.02 -16.73 -0.15
N GLN A 60 0.15 -16.97 -1.14
CA GLN A 60 -1.12 -17.64 -0.90
C GLN A 60 -0.94 -19.09 -0.45
N ARG A 61 -0.01 -19.83 -1.07
CA ARG A 61 0.36 -21.17 -0.60
C ARG A 61 0.86 -21.16 0.83
N THR A 62 1.76 -20.24 1.17
CA THR A 62 2.29 -20.11 2.54
C THR A 62 1.17 -19.79 3.54
N LEU A 63 0.22 -18.92 3.18
CA LEU A 63 -0.93 -18.59 4.03
C LEU A 63 -1.84 -19.80 4.25
N VAL A 64 -2.15 -20.56 3.20
CA VAL A 64 -2.99 -21.77 3.29
C VAL A 64 -2.29 -22.86 4.10
N GLU A 65 -0.99 -23.08 3.88
CA GLU A 65 -0.20 -24.03 4.67
C GLU A 65 -0.16 -23.63 6.14
N THR A 66 0.03 -22.34 6.43
CA THR A 66 0.02 -21.82 7.81
C THR A 66 -1.34 -22.03 8.46
N LEU A 67 -2.43 -21.71 7.75
CA LEU A 67 -3.79 -21.92 8.22
C LEU A 67 -4.05 -23.41 8.50
N ASN A 68 -3.59 -24.31 7.63
CA ASN A 68 -3.71 -25.75 7.83
C ASN A 68 -2.90 -26.25 9.03
N ILE A 69 -1.73 -25.66 9.31
CA ILE A 69 -0.95 -25.97 10.52
C ILE A 69 -1.69 -25.51 11.77
N VAL A 70 -2.28 -24.31 11.75
CA VAL A 70 -3.04 -23.74 12.87
C VAL A 70 -4.34 -24.51 13.12
N ASN A 71 -5.05 -24.91 12.06
CA ASN A 71 -6.35 -25.58 12.14
C ASN A 71 -6.25 -27.10 12.38
N LYS A 72 -5.05 -27.70 12.31
CA LYS A 72 -4.89 -29.12 12.69
C LYS A 72 -5.28 -29.25 14.15
N PRO A 73 -6.32 -30.04 14.49
CA PRO A 73 -6.72 -30.21 15.88
C PRO A 73 -5.51 -30.72 16.66
N HIS A 74 -5.16 -30.04 17.74
CA HIS A 74 -4.29 -30.58 18.79
C HIS A 74 -5.06 -31.70 19.52
N GLY A 75 -5.44 -32.73 18.76
CA GLY A 75 -6.20 -33.86 19.21
C GLY A 75 -5.40 -34.64 20.23
N TYR A 76 -5.94 -34.67 21.44
CA TYR A 76 -5.71 -35.65 22.50
C TYR A 76 -5.28 -37.02 21.97
N PHE A 77 -3.98 -37.31 22.04
CA PHE A 77 -3.48 -38.69 22.10
C PHE A 77 -3.42 -39.12 23.57
N TYR A 78 -4.58 -39.18 24.21
CA TYR A 78 -4.75 -39.87 25.48
C TYR A 78 -5.78 -40.96 25.24
N ASN A 79 -5.31 -42.12 24.76
CA ASN A 79 -5.89 -43.40 25.12
C ASN A 79 -4.91 -44.52 24.74
N ASN A 80 -4.37 -45.11 25.81
CA ASN A 80 -4.04 -46.52 26.01
C ASN A 80 -3.27 -47.24 24.90
N ASP A 81 -1.94 -47.12 24.96
CA ASP A 81 -1.11 -48.32 24.86
C ASP A 81 -0.15 -48.33 26.05
N ILE A 82 -0.42 -49.28 26.95
CA ILE A 82 0.46 -49.63 28.06
C ILE A 82 1.61 -50.42 27.45
N GLY A 83 2.80 -49.82 27.45
CA GLY A 83 4.05 -50.51 27.16
C GLY A 83 4.91 -49.77 26.14
N TYR A 84 6.13 -49.45 26.56
CA TYR A 84 7.25 -48.88 25.81
C TYR A 84 7.42 -47.34 25.86
N ILE A 85 8.28 -46.94 26.80
CA ILE A 85 9.35 -45.91 26.74
C ILE A 85 8.96 -44.53 26.16
N PRO A 86 9.16 -43.42 26.90
CA PRO A 86 8.68 -42.09 26.50
C PRO A 86 9.39 -41.62 25.23
N HIS A 87 8.69 -41.66 24.09
CA HIS A 87 9.17 -41.08 22.83
C HIS A 87 8.97 -39.56 22.83
N PHE A 88 9.69 -38.86 23.71
CA PHE A 88 9.77 -37.39 23.75
C PHE A 88 10.39 -36.82 22.46
N SER A 89 11.04 -37.65 21.64
CA SER A 89 11.84 -37.26 20.48
C SER A 89 11.04 -36.96 19.18
N THR A 90 10.08 -37.77 18.73
CA THR A 90 9.54 -37.59 17.34
C THR A 90 8.59 -36.42 17.20
N LYS A 91 7.78 -36.14 18.24
CA LYS A 91 6.79 -35.05 18.20
C LYS A 91 7.44 -33.67 18.25
N GLU A 92 8.48 -33.50 19.09
CA GLU A 92 9.27 -32.27 19.13
C GLU A 92 10.12 -32.09 17.88
N ILE A 93 10.71 -33.16 17.33
CA ILE A 93 11.46 -33.09 16.08
C ILE A 93 10.54 -32.71 14.91
N MET A 94 9.34 -33.31 14.82
CA MET A 94 8.37 -33.01 13.77
C MET A 94 7.84 -31.56 13.89
N SER A 95 7.56 -31.07 15.10
CA SER A 95 7.12 -29.69 15.30
C SER A 95 8.24 -28.69 15.00
N LEU A 96 9.48 -28.98 15.40
CA LEU A 96 10.65 -28.16 15.09
C LEU A 96 10.91 -28.11 13.58
N GLN A 97 10.72 -29.22 12.88
CA GLN A 97 10.89 -29.29 11.42
C GLN A 97 9.82 -28.48 10.67
N ILE A 98 8.55 -28.53 11.12
CA ILE A 98 7.47 -27.70 10.58
C ILE A 98 7.74 -26.21 10.82
N ILE A 99 8.17 -25.84 12.03
CA ILE A 99 8.51 -24.45 12.37
C ILE A 99 9.69 -23.97 11.53
N LYS A 100 10.70 -24.80 11.32
CA LYS A 100 11.87 -24.50 10.49
C LYS A 100 11.48 -24.29 9.02
N ASP A 101 10.64 -25.17 8.47
CA ASP A 101 10.14 -25.04 7.09
C ASP A 101 9.32 -23.76 6.89
N LEU A 102 8.40 -23.48 7.82
CA LEU A 102 7.60 -22.26 7.79
C LEU A 102 8.47 -21.01 7.93
N SER A 103 9.44 -21.01 8.85
CA SER A 103 10.42 -19.93 9.01
C SER A 103 11.20 -19.67 7.72
N GLN A 104 11.65 -20.73 7.05
CA GLN A 104 12.36 -20.61 5.78
C GLN A 104 11.47 -20.03 4.67
N LYS A 105 10.20 -20.46 4.60
CA LYS A 105 9.22 -19.90 3.65
C LYS A 105 8.93 -18.42 3.94
N LEU A 106 8.77 -18.03 5.21
CA LEU A 106 8.57 -16.64 5.60
C LEU A 106 9.80 -15.78 5.30
N PHE A 107 11.01 -16.29 5.55
CA PHE A 107 12.25 -15.62 5.17
C PHE A 107 12.34 -15.42 3.66
N HIS A 108 12.03 -16.47 2.88
CA HIS A 108 12.02 -16.39 1.42
C HIS A 108 10.99 -15.37 0.91
N LEU A 109 9.78 -15.39 1.47
CA LEU A 109 8.71 -14.44 1.14
C LEU A 109 9.11 -12.99 1.48
N GLY A 110 9.73 -12.78 2.64
CA GLY A 110 10.27 -11.49 3.05
C GLY A 110 11.36 -10.99 2.10
N PHE A 111 12.28 -11.88 1.68
CA PHE A 111 13.31 -11.55 0.71
C PHE A 111 12.71 -11.17 -0.66
N LEU A 112 11.75 -11.95 -1.16
CA LEU A 112 11.06 -11.67 -2.42
C LEU A 112 10.33 -10.31 -2.41
N TYR A 113 9.70 -9.98 -1.28
CA TYR A 113 9.02 -8.70 -1.11
C TYR A 113 10.02 -7.53 -1.08
N LEU A 114 11.06 -7.64 -0.26
CA LEU A 114 11.98 -6.53 0.02
C LEU A 114 12.92 -6.22 -1.16
N VAL A 115 13.32 -7.23 -1.93
CA VAL A 115 14.38 -7.06 -2.95
C VAL A 115 13.79 -7.01 -4.37
N PRO A 116 13.42 -8.13 -5.02
CA PRO A 116 13.03 -8.09 -6.43
C PRO A 116 11.70 -7.36 -6.64
N LEU A 117 10.73 -7.57 -5.74
CA LEU A 117 9.41 -6.98 -5.92
C LEU A 117 9.42 -5.47 -5.76
N HIS A 118 10.02 -4.98 -4.67
CA HIS A 118 10.16 -3.54 -4.45
C HIS A 118 10.98 -2.85 -5.54
N LEU A 119 12.05 -3.48 -6.03
CA LEU A 119 12.85 -2.92 -7.13
C LEU A 119 12.03 -2.84 -8.44
N ALA A 120 11.25 -3.88 -8.75
CA ALA A 120 10.40 -3.90 -9.94
C ALA A 120 9.23 -2.90 -9.84
N GLU A 121 8.65 -2.74 -8.65
CA GLU A 121 7.65 -1.70 -8.37
C GLU A 121 8.27 -0.33 -8.61
N PHE A 122 9.40 -0.03 -7.95
CA PHE A 122 10.12 1.23 -8.08
C PHE A 122 10.38 1.65 -9.54
N CYS A 123 10.88 0.73 -10.38
CA CYS A 123 11.07 0.98 -11.80
C CYS A 123 9.76 1.34 -12.52
N SER A 124 8.66 0.68 -12.16
CA SER A 124 7.33 0.97 -12.71
C SER A 124 6.82 2.33 -12.24
N VAL A 125 7.00 2.68 -10.96
CA VAL A 125 6.50 3.94 -10.36
C VAL A 125 7.10 5.15 -11.05
N ILE A 126 8.42 5.18 -11.26
CA ILE A 126 9.09 6.31 -11.90
C ILE A 126 8.43 6.62 -13.24
N VAL A 127 8.20 5.57 -14.04
CA VAL A 127 7.61 5.70 -15.37
C VAL A 127 6.15 6.11 -15.29
N ILE A 128 5.35 5.48 -14.43
CA ILE A 128 3.92 5.82 -14.26
C ILE A 128 3.77 7.29 -13.85
N VAL A 129 4.53 7.75 -12.86
CA VAL A 129 4.41 9.11 -12.32
C VAL A 129 4.90 10.16 -13.32
N ASP A 130 6.07 9.97 -13.96
CA ASP A 130 6.57 10.90 -14.98
C ASP A 130 5.59 11.01 -16.16
N LEU A 131 5.11 9.87 -16.66
CA LEU A 131 4.20 9.81 -17.79
C LEU A 131 2.84 10.44 -17.47
N ALA A 132 2.28 10.12 -16.30
CA ALA A 132 1.00 10.68 -15.87
C ALA A 132 1.09 12.19 -15.63
N SER A 133 2.21 12.69 -15.09
CA SER A 133 2.40 14.12 -14.86
C SER A 133 2.41 14.94 -16.16
N LYS A 134 3.00 14.42 -17.23
CA LYS A 134 3.01 15.07 -18.55
C LYS A 134 1.60 15.17 -19.13
N ILE A 135 0.81 14.10 -19.04
CA ILE A 135 -0.60 14.11 -19.50
C ILE A 135 -1.43 15.10 -18.68
N TYR A 136 -1.15 15.19 -17.38
CA TYR A 136 -1.86 16.09 -16.47
C TYR A 136 -1.53 17.57 -16.74
N VAL A 137 -0.26 17.91 -16.93
CA VAL A 137 0.19 19.31 -17.10
C VAL A 137 -0.02 19.82 -18.52
N GLU A 138 0.29 19.01 -19.53
CA GLU A 138 0.25 19.45 -20.94
C GLU A 138 -1.13 19.24 -21.58
N GLU A 139 -2.04 18.56 -20.88
CA GLU A 139 -3.38 18.15 -21.33
C GLU A 139 -3.43 17.43 -22.69
N ARG A 140 -2.29 17.11 -23.31
CA ARG A 140 -2.16 16.53 -24.64
C ARG A 140 -1.74 15.06 -24.61
N PRO A 141 -2.08 14.27 -25.64
CA PRO A 141 -1.61 12.89 -25.75
C PRO A 141 -0.09 12.84 -25.97
N LEU A 142 0.58 11.92 -25.27
CA LEU A 142 2.01 11.67 -25.46
C LEU A 142 2.38 11.26 -26.88
N THR A 143 3.49 11.81 -27.36
CA THR A 143 4.14 11.44 -28.62
C THR A 143 5.24 10.39 -28.42
N LEU A 144 5.53 9.59 -29.46
CA LEU A 144 6.61 8.59 -29.46
C LEU A 144 8.00 9.20 -29.19
N LYS A 145 8.22 10.47 -29.56
CA LYS A 145 9.48 11.18 -29.33
C LYS A 145 9.71 11.44 -27.83
N GLU A 146 8.68 11.89 -27.12
CA GLU A 146 8.71 12.12 -25.68
C GLU A 146 8.93 10.82 -24.89
N MET A 147 8.45 9.68 -25.40
CA MET A 147 8.74 8.36 -24.85
C MET A 147 10.23 7.98 -24.99
N LYS A 148 10.87 8.32 -26.12
CA LYS A 148 12.28 8.03 -26.37
C LYS A 148 13.23 8.92 -25.55
N GLU A 149 12.90 10.20 -25.43
CA GLU A 149 13.61 11.13 -24.54
C GLU A 149 13.50 10.73 -23.06
N MET A 150 12.39 10.08 -22.68
CA MET A 150 12.19 9.57 -21.31
C MET A 150 13.24 8.51 -20.92
N LYS A 151 13.58 7.56 -21.81
CA LYS A 151 14.66 6.59 -21.53
C LYS A 151 15.98 7.29 -21.15
N HIS A 152 16.25 8.43 -21.76
CA HIS A 152 17.46 9.21 -21.50
C HIS A 152 17.38 10.00 -20.18
N LYS A 153 16.20 10.51 -19.83
CA LYS A 153 15.95 11.24 -18.57
C LYS A 153 15.85 10.32 -17.35
N LEU A 154 15.30 9.11 -17.52
CA LEU A 154 15.27 8.04 -16.51
C LEU A 154 16.69 7.63 -16.10
N TYR A 155 17.63 7.70 -17.04
CA TYR A 155 19.05 7.38 -16.84
C TYR A 155 19.88 8.54 -16.25
N TYR A 156 19.26 9.67 -15.90
CA TYR A 156 19.95 10.75 -15.19
C TYR A 156 20.22 10.29 -13.75
N GLY A 157 21.41 9.72 -13.53
CA GLY A 157 21.72 8.89 -12.37
C GLY A 157 21.47 9.55 -11.01
N ALA A 158 21.60 10.87 -10.89
CA ALA A 158 21.40 11.57 -9.62
C ALA A 158 19.94 11.53 -9.14
N ARG A 159 18.96 11.77 -10.03
CA ARG A 159 17.52 11.79 -9.69
C ARG A 159 16.99 10.39 -9.40
N LEU A 160 17.42 9.40 -10.19
CA LEU A 160 17.05 8.00 -9.98
C LEU A 160 17.64 7.47 -8.67
N ARG A 161 18.92 7.77 -8.39
CA ARG A 161 19.57 7.41 -7.12
C ARG A 161 18.86 8.07 -5.94
N GLY A 162 18.53 9.35 -6.04
CA GLY A 162 17.77 10.06 -5.02
C GLY A 162 16.41 9.42 -4.73
N THR A 163 15.62 9.19 -5.77
CA THR A 163 14.29 8.56 -5.65
C THR A 163 14.40 7.15 -5.05
N PHE A 164 15.45 6.40 -5.40
CA PHE A 164 15.69 5.07 -4.84
C PHE A 164 15.97 5.14 -3.33
N ILE A 165 16.75 6.13 -2.87
CA ILE A 165 16.96 6.37 -1.44
C ILE A 165 15.63 6.65 -0.73
N THR A 166 14.78 7.53 -1.27
CA THR A 166 13.44 7.80 -0.73
C THR A 166 12.61 6.50 -0.63
N SER A 167 12.63 5.68 -1.68
CA SER A 167 11.93 4.40 -1.72
C SER A 167 12.40 3.43 -0.63
N ILE A 168 13.72 3.34 -0.37
CA ILE A 168 14.26 2.49 0.70
C ILE A 168 13.77 2.95 2.08
N TYR A 169 13.77 4.26 2.35
CA TYR A 169 13.26 4.79 3.62
C TYR A 169 11.80 4.40 3.84
N ILE A 170 10.98 4.55 2.81
CA ILE A 170 9.56 4.20 2.86
C ILE A 170 9.37 2.70 3.05
N LEU A 171 10.13 1.88 2.32
CA LEU A 171 10.08 0.43 2.46
C LEU A 171 10.39 0.02 3.90
N PHE A 172 11.43 0.59 4.49
CA PHE A 172 11.82 0.32 5.88
C PHE A 172 10.70 0.68 6.85
N VAL A 173 10.23 1.93 6.83
CA VAL A 173 9.20 2.42 7.77
C VAL A 173 7.88 1.66 7.60
N SER A 174 7.44 1.46 6.36
CA SER A 174 6.22 0.70 6.04
C SER A 174 6.32 -0.74 6.53
N THR A 175 7.46 -1.40 6.31
CA THR A 175 7.68 -2.78 6.74
C THR A 175 7.67 -2.90 8.27
N CYS A 176 8.30 -1.98 8.99
CA CYS A 176 8.26 -1.98 10.46
C CYS A 176 6.83 -1.89 11.01
N ILE A 177 5.99 -1.02 10.43
CA ILE A 177 4.61 -0.86 10.87
C ILE A 177 3.75 -2.07 10.48
N LEU A 178 3.95 -2.64 9.28
CA LEU A 178 3.28 -3.87 8.87
C LEU A 178 3.63 -5.06 9.78
N ILE A 179 4.90 -5.21 10.18
CA ILE A 179 5.30 -6.21 11.17
C ILE A 179 4.60 -5.96 12.52
N GLY A 180 4.50 -4.71 12.95
CA GLY A 180 3.73 -4.33 14.14
C GLY A 180 2.26 -4.72 14.06
N LEU A 181 1.60 -4.48 12.90
CA LEU A 181 0.21 -4.89 12.66
C LEU A 181 0.04 -6.41 12.69
N ILE A 182 0.95 -7.16 12.05
CA ILE A 182 0.96 -8.63 12.08
C ILE A 182 1.12 -9.13 13.52
N TRP A 183 2.00 -8.51 14.29
CA TRP A 183 2.21 -8.85 15.70
C TRP A 183 0.94 -8.61 16.53
N LEU A 184 0.25 -7.47 16.36
CA LEU A 184 -1.02 -7.19 17.05
C LEU A 184 -2.10 -8.21 16.70
N ILE A 185 -2.27 -8.54 15.41
CA ILE A 185 -3.23 -9.56 14.97
C ILE A 185 -2.90 -10.91 15.59
N THR A 186 -1.63 -11.33 15.53
CA THR A 186 -1.20 -12.65 16.02
C THR A 186 -1.46 -12.79 17.52
N ASN A 187 -1.20 -11.74 18.31
CA ASN A 187 -1.49 -11.75 19.74
C ASN A 187 -3.00 -11.74 20.03
N SER A 188 -3.79 -10.97 19.28
CA SER A 188 -5.25 -10.98 19.40
C SER A 188 -5.86 -12.36 19.10
N LEU A 189 -5.36 -13.03 18.05
CA LEU A 189 -5.85 -14.34 17.61
C LEU A 189 -5.40 -15.46 18.55
N LYS A 190 -4.15 -15.41 19.04
CA LYS A 190 -3.63 -16.37 20.03
C LYS A 190 -4.47 -16.35 21.30
N LEU A 191 -4.87 -15.16 21.75
CA LEU A 191 -5.73 -15.02 22.92
C LEU A 191 -7.16 -15.51 22.66
N GLY A 192 -7.72 -15.21 21.49
CA GLY A 192 -9.02 -15.72 21.06
C GLY A 192 -9.07 -17.25 20.87
N LEU A 193 -7.97 -17.88 20.44
CA LEU A 193 -7.87 -19.33 20.30
C LEU A 193 -7.75 -20.04 21.67
N VAL A 194 -7.02 -19.42 22.61
CA VAL A 194 -6.94 -19.87 24.01
C VAL A 194 -8.34 -19.90 24.65
N TRP A 195 -9.18 -18.90 24.34
CA TRP A 195 -10.59 -18.85 24.75
C TRP A 195 -11.40 -20.04 24.21
N LEU A 196 -11.30 -20.33 22.90
CA LEU A 196 -12.05 -21.43 22.25
C LEU A 196 -11.63 -22.83 22.74
N ILE A 197 -10.37 -23.02 23.13
CA ILE A 197 -9.83 -24.31 23.62
C ILE A 197 -10.15 -24.52 25.11
N LEU A 198 -10.15 -23.45 25.92
CA LEU A 198 -10.41 -23.53 27.36
C LEU A 198 -11.90 -23.62 27.73
N ASP A 199 -12.79 -23.29 26.80
CA ASP A 199 -14.25 -23.43 26.96
C ASP A 199 -14.69 -24.89 27.23
N TYR A 200 -13.84 -25.86 26.89
CA TYR A 200 -14.08 -27.27 27.21
C TYR A 200 -13.59 -27.70 28.61
N ARG A 201 -12.75 -26.92 29.30
CA ARG A 201 -12.07 -27.40 30.53
C ARG A 201 -12.16 -26.55 31.79
N PHE A 202 -12.52 -25.27 31.77
CA PHE A 202 -12.51 -24.50 33.01
C PHE A 202 -13.51 -23.34 33.04
N ILE A 203 -14.70 -23.66 33.55
CA ILE A 203 -15.72 -22.69 33.97
C ILE A 203 -15.10 -21.75 35.04
N ILE A 204 -15.02 -20.45 34.71
CA ILE A 204 -14.97 -19.27 35.62
C ILE A 204 -13.62 -18.91 36.30
N ARG A 205 -12.55 -18.66 35.53
CA ARG A 205 -11.40 -17.83 35.99
C ARG A 205 -10.53 -17.43 34.80
N ASP A 206 -10.88 -16.53 33.88
CA ASP A 206 -11.01 -15.08 34.08
C ASP A 206 -11.49 -14.43 32.75
N SER A 207 -12.72 -14.72 32.30
CA SER A 207 -13.20 -14.36 30.94
C SER A 207 -13.18 -12.87 30.63
N ALA A 208 -13.20 -12.01 31.66
CA ALA A 208 -13.11 -10.57 31.51
C ALA A 208 -11.72 -10.12 31.04
N ILE A 209 -10.65 -10.80 31.48
CA ILE A 209 -9.27 -10.43 31.13
C ILE A 209 -9.00 -10.73 29.65
N ASP A 210 -9.46 -11.87 29.14
CA ASP A 210 -9.26 -12.24 27.73
C ASP A 210 -10.07 -11.34 26.79
N VAL A 211 -11.32 -11.04 27.12
CA VAL A 211 -12.14 -10.08 26.36
C VAL A 211 -11.50 -8.70 26.40
N PHE A 212 -11.00 -8.26 27.56
CA PHE A 212 -10.29 -6.99 27.70
C PHE A 212 -9.08 -6.90 26.78
N PHE A 213 -8.23 -7.92 26.74
CA PHE A 213 -7.06 -7.94 25.86
C PHE A 213 -7.44 -8.05 24.38
N ALA A 214 -8.45 -8.84 24.01
CA ALA A 214 -8.93 -8.90 22.63
C ALA A 214 -9.44 -7.52 22.15
N VAL A 215 -10.22 -6.83 22.98
CA VAL A 215 -10.67 -5.46 22.73
C VAL A 215 -9.48 -4.49 22.67
N PHE A 216 -8.53 -4.60 23.61
CA PHE A 216 -7.33 -3.76 23.64
C PHE A 216 -6.48 -3.92 22.37
N TYR A 217 -6.14 -5.14 21.97
CA TYR A 217 -5.38 -5.42 20.76
C TYR A 217 -6.18 -5.01 19.50
N GLY A 218 -7.50 -5.20 19.49
CA GLY A 218 -8.36 -4.74 18.41
C GLY A 218 -8.35 -3.22 18.25
N ILE A 219 -8.49 -2.47 19.34
CA ILE A 219 -8.40 -1.00 19.33
C ILE A 219 -7.00 -0.57 18.89
N ALA A 220 -5.95 -1.15 19.46
CA ALA A 220 -4.56 -0.85 19.09
C ALA A 220 -4.30 -1.11 17.60
N PHE A 221 -4.85 -2.20 17.06
CA PHE A 221 -4.78 -2.53 15.64
C PHE A 221 -5.46 -1.48 14.77
N VAL A 222 -6.69 -1.09 15.10
CA VAL A 222 -7.43 -0.05 14.34
C VAL A 222 -6.70 1.29 14.38
N VAL A 223 -6.18 1.69 15.55
CA VAL A 223 -5.41 2.92 15.70
C VAL A 223 -4.14 2.88 14.85
N LEU A 224 -3.37 1.78 14.91
CA LEU A 224 -2.14 1.64 14.14
C LEU A 224 -2.41 1.56 12.64
N LEU A 225 -3.49 0.88 12.22
CA LEU A 225 -3.90 0.80 10.82
C LEU A 225 -4.31 2.17 10.27
N THR A 226 -5.08 2.93 11.06
CA THR A 226 -5.48 4.30 10.71
C THR A 226 -4.23 5.17 10.49
N LYS A 227 -3.26 5.10 11.40
CA LYS A 227 -2.00 5.83 11.27
C LYS A 227 -1.15 5.34 10.10
N TYR A 228 -1.12 4.03 9.85
CA TYR A 228 -0.46 3.46 8.68
C TYR A 228 -1.03 4.01 7.37
N LEU A 229 -2.37 4.10 7.23
CA LEU A 229 -3.01 4.62 6.02
C LEU A 229 -2.76 6.12 5.82
N GLU A 230 -2.86 6.91 6.90
CA GLU A 230 -2.55 8.34 6.89
C GLU A 230 -1.10 8.59 6.45
N TRP A 231 -0.14 7.89 7.06
CA TRP A 231 1.27 8.02 6.72
C TRP A 231 1.62 7.43 5.36
N SER A 232 0.92 6.38 4.91
CA SER A 232 1.10 5.81 3.57
C SER A 232 0.81 6.86 2.49
N ALA A 233 -0.19 7.72 2.69
CA ALA A 233 -0.48 8.80 1.75
C ALA A 233 0.71 9.77 1.63
N MET A 234 1.29 10.14 2.76
CA MET A 234 2.46 11.01 2.85
C MET A 234 3.70 10.36 2.21
N TRP A 235 3.97 9.09 2.51
CA TRP A 235 5.09 8.34 1.93
C TRP A 235 4.97 8.14 0.42
N ASN A 236 3.79 7.79 -0.08
CA ASN A 236 3.59 7.66 -1.52
C ASN A 236 3.73 9.03 -2.21
N MET A 237 3.30 10.13 -1.58
CA MET A 237 3.53 11.48 -2.07
C MET A 237 5.02 11.83 -2.09
N SER A 238 5.83 11.42 -1.10
CA SER A 238 7.27 11.71 -1.10
C SER A 238 8.01 11.01 -2.25
N ILE A 239 7.59 9.82 -2.68
CA ILE A 239 8.09 9.21 -3.93
C ILE A 239 7.72 10.06 -5.13
N VAL A 240 6.47 10.51 -5.23
CA VAL A 240 6.02 11.39 -6.32
C VAL A 240 6.87 12.68 -6.36
N ILE A 241 7.12 13.30 -5.21
CA ILE A 241 7.99 14.48 -5.08
C ILE A 241 9.41 14.17 -5.57
N SER A 242 9.98 13.04 -5.15
CA SER A 242 11.31 12.64 -5.64
C SER A 242 11.34 12.38 -7.14
N VAL A 243 10.28 11.77 -7.68
CA VAL A 243 10.16 11.54 -9.11
C VAL A 243 9.99 12.84 -9.86
N LEU A 244 9.25 13.84 -9.38
CA LEU A 244 8.85 15.05 -10.13
C LEU A 244 9.73 16.28 -9.86
N GLU A 245 10.09 16.54 -8.61
CA GLU A 245 10.85 17.71 -8.19
C GLU A 245 12.34 17.40 -8.03
N GLY A 246 12.72 16.12 -7.97
CA GLY A 246 14.12 15.70 -7.78
C GLY A 246 14.65 15.91 -6.35
N ILE A 247 13.79 16.25 -5.40
CA ILE A 247 14.09 16.31 -3.96
C ILE A 247 13.96 14.91 -3.36
N TYR A 248 14.92 14.44 -2.57
CA TYR A 248 14.97 13.04 -2.13
C TYR A 248 15.32 12.84 -0.66
N GLY A 249 15.11 11.61 -0.16
CA GLY A 249 15.39 11.24 1.23
C GLY A 249 14.52 12.02 2.21
N GLY A 250 15.11 12.44 3.33
CA GLY A 250 14.39 13.15 4.40
C GLY A 250 13.73 14.46 3.96
N GLU A 251 14.33 15.17 3.00
CA GLU A 251 13.74 16.42 2.47
C GLU A 251 12.43 16.16 1.72
N ALA A 252 12.36 15.06 0.95
CA ALA A 252 11.12 14.68 0.26
C ALA A 252 10.00 14.32 1.26
N PHE A 253 10.38 13.69 2.38
CA PHE A 253 9.45 13.41 3.47
C PHE A 253 8.95 14.69 4.14
N ALA A 254 9.85 15.61 4.49
CA ALA A 254 9.48 16.90 5.08
C ALA A 254 8.52 17.68 4.16
N LEU A 255 8.86 17.77 2.87
CA LEU A 255 8.01 18.42 1.89
C LEU A 255 6.64 17.74 1.76
N SER A 256 6.60 16.40 1.78
CA SER A 256 5.34 15.65 1.73
C SER A 256 4.47 15.86 2.98
N ALA A 257 5.10 16.01 4.15
CA ALA A 257 4.40 16.29 5.40
C ALA A 257 3.83 17.70 5.40
N ASP A 258 4.61 18.68 4.95
CA ASP A 258 4.18 20.06 4.77
C ASP A 258 3.02 20.14 3.78
N PHE A 259 3.11 19.43 2.66
CA PHE A 259 2.04 19.37 1.66
C PHE A 259 0.79 18.64 2.13
N SER A 260 0.94 17.64 3.00
CA SER A 260 -0.19 16.88 3.52
C SER A 260 -0.91 17.59 4.67
N LYS A 261 -0.31 18.62 5.29
CA LYS A 261 -0.86 19.31 6.45
C LYS A 261 -2.25 19.88 6.16
N GLY A 262 -3.25 19.50 6.96
CA GLY A 262 -4.65 19.89 6.77
C GLY A 262 -5.40 19.10 5.68
N SER A 263 -4.77 18.06 5.10
CA SER A 263 -5.38 17.14 4.13
C SER A 263 -5.26 15.66 4.52
N GLU A 264 -4.76 15.38 5.73
CA GLU A 264 -4.52 14.04 6.29
C GLU A 264 -5.72 13.09 6.11
N GLY A 265 -6.93 13.53 6.45
CA GLY A 265 -8.14 12.71 6.31
C GLY A 265 -8.45 12.32 4.86
N ARG A 266 -8.12 13.17 3.88
CA ARG A 266 -8.29 12.87 2.45
C ARG A 266 -7.25 11.86 1.98
N GLY A 267 -6.00 12.06 2.38
CA GLY A 267 -4.92 11.09 2.16
C GLY A 267 -5.27 9.71 2.72
N LEU A 268 -5.78 9.66 3.95
CA LEU A 268 -6.25 8.44 4.60
C LEU A 268 -7.35 7.75 3.78
N LEU A 269 -8.39 8.48 3.37
CA LEU A 269 -9.49 7.91 2.59
C LEU A 269 -9.00 7.36 1.24
N LEU A 270 -8.10 8.07 0.56
CA LEU A 270 -7.50 7.59 -0.70
C LEU A 270 -6.73 6.29 -0.47
N MET A 271 -5.90 6.21 0.57
CA MET A 271 -5.15 4.99 0.89
C MET A 271 -6.06 3.85 1.32
N LEU A 272 -7.16 4.15 2.02
CA LEU A 272 -8.16 3.16 2.41
C LEU A 272 -8.79 2.48 1.19
N VAL A 273 -9.12 3.23 0.13
CA VAL A 273 -9.65 2.66 -1.12
C VAL A 273 -8.71 1.61 -1.71
N PHE A 274 -7.41 1.93 -1.82
CA PHE A 274 -6.42 0.99 -2.35
C PHE A 274 -6.12 -0.18 -1.39
N PHE A 275 -6.19 0.06 -0.08
CA PHE A 275 -6.05 -0.99 0.92
C PHE A 275 -7.19 -2.00 0.83
N VAL A 276 -8.45 -1.52 0.78
CA VAL A 276 -9.65 -2.36 0.61
C VAL A 276 -9.62 -3.07 -0.75
N TRP A 277 -9.19 -2.40 -1.82
CA TRP A 277 -9.00 -3.02 -3.14
C TRP A 277 -8.03 -4.20 -3.06
N GLY A 278 -6.87 -4.01 -2.41
CA GLY A 278 -5.86 -5.06 -2.28
C GLY A 278 -6.35 -6.26 -1.47
N LEU A 279 -7.02 -6.02 -0.33
CA LEU A 279 -7.61 -7.08 0.49
C LEU A 279 -8.77 -7.78 -0.22
N GLY A 280 -9.65 -7.01 -0.87
CA GLY A 280 -10.82 -7.49 -1.60
C GLY A 280 -10.46 -8.34 -2.81
N LEU A 281 -9.25 -8.19 -3.36
CA LEU A 281 -8.75 -9.11 -4.40
C LEU A 281 -8.09 -10.36 -3.80
N ARG A 282 -7.33 -10.24 -2.71
CA ARG A 282 -6.59 -11.37 -2.12
C ARG A 282 -7.50 -12.37 -1.40
N LEU A 283 -8.46 -11.89 -0.60
CA LEU A 283 -9.29 -12.76 0.24
C LEU A 283 -10.18 -13.71 -0.58
N PRO A 284 -10.92 -13.27 -1.62
CA PRO A 284 -11.67 -14.20 -2.47
C PRO A 284 -10.76 -15.17 -3.21
N CYS A 285 -9.58 -14.72 -3.66
CA CYS A 285 -8.63 -15.59 -4.37
C CYS A 285 -8.11 -16.73 -3.49
N LEU A 286 -7.83 -16.41 -2.22
CA LEU A 286 -7.49 -17.40 -1.19
C LEU A 286 -8.65 -18.37 -0.95
N TYR A 287 -9.88 -17.85 -0.80
CA TYR A 287 -11.06 -18.66 -0.55
C TYR A 287 -11.38 -19.65 -1.68
N PHE A 288 -11.24 -19.22 -2.94
CA PHE A 288 -11.52 -20.05 -4.12
C PHE A 288 -10.33 -20.93 -4.56
N GLY A 289 -9.21 -20.93 -3.84
CA GLY A 289 -8.06 -21.77 -4.18
C GLY A 289 -7.37 -21.40 -5.50
N CYS A 290 -7.39 -20.12 -5.88
CA CYS A 290 -6.89 -19.66 -7.18
C CYS A 290 -5.40 -19.93 -7.42
N TYR A 291 -4.62 -20.14 -6.36
CA TYR A 291 -3.21 -20.54 -6.41
C TYR A 291 -2.99 -21.96 -6.98
N GLU A 292 -4.04 -22.77 -7.13
CA GLU A 292 -4.01 -24.12 -7.70
C GLU A 292 -4.30 -24.11 -9.22
N GLY A 293 -5.31 -23.33 -9.64
CA GLY A 293 -5.86 -23.37 -11.00
C GLY A 293 -5.26 -22.37 -12.00
N GLY A 294 -4.34 -21.50 -11.59
CA GLY A 294 -3.61 -20.56 -12.45
C GLY A 294 -4.44 -19.39 -13.02
N ARG A 295 -5.64 -19.63 -13.56
CA ARG A 295 -6.47 -18.60 -14.21
C ARG A 295 -6.97 -17.54 -13.22
N GLY A 296 -7.40 -17.98 -12.02
CA GLY A 296 -7.90 -17.08 -10.98
C GLY A 296 -6.81 -16.14 -10.47
N ILE A 297 -5.59 -16.65 -10.28
CA ILE A 297 -4.47 -15.83 -9.82
C ILE A 297 -4.01 -14.84 -10.90
N VAL A 298 -4.00 -15.22 -12.18
CA VAL A 298 -3.74 -14.26 -13.29
C VAL A 298 -4.74 -13.10 -13.22
N ALA A 299 -6.04 -13.38 -13.12
CA ALA A 299 -7.07 -12.34 -13.06
C ALA A 299 -6.90 -11.41 -11.84
N GLN A 300 -6.64 -11.99 -10.65
CA GLN A 300 -6.36 -11.23 -9.44
C GLN A 300 -5.17 -10.30 -9.63
N ILE A 301 -4.05 -10.80 -10.15
CA ILE A 301 -2.81 -10.04 -10.31
C ILE A 301 -3.00 -8.95 -11.37
N SER A 302 -3.69 -9.23 -12.47
CA SER A 302 -4.03 -8.21 -13.47
C SER A 302 -4.80 -7.04 -12.84
N LEU A 303 -5.84 -7.33 -12.04
CA LEU A 303 -6.61 -6.30 -11.34
C LEU A 303 -5.77 -5.58 -10.26
N PHE A 304 -4.88 -6.30 -9.59
CA PHE A 304 -3.99 -5.73 -8.58
C PHE A 304 -2.99 -4.75 -9.21
N CYS A 305 -2.37 -5.11 -10.34
CA CYS A 305 -1.48 -4.25 -11.10
C CYS A 305 -2.19 -3.01 -11.64
N LEU A 306 -3.43 -3.14 -12.11
CA LEU A 306 -4.25 -1.98 -12.49
C LEU A 306 -4.48 -1.05 -11.29
N GLY A 307 -4.78 -1.61 -10.12
CA GLY A 307 -4.90 -0.85 -8.87
C GLY A 307 -3.62 -0.10 -8.50
N ILE A 308 -2.44 -0.71 -8.71
CA ILE A 308 -1.14 -0.05 -8.46
C ILE A 308 -0.91 1.11 -9.41
N VAL A 309 -1.18 0.93 -10.71
CA VAL A 309 -1.07 2.03 -11.69
C VAL A 309 -1.97 3.19 -11.27
N LEU A 310 -3.24 2.91 -10.95
CA LEU A 310 -4.19 3.91 -10.50
C LEU A 310 -3.74 4.58 -9.19
N LYS A 311 -3.21 3.82 -8.23
CA LYS A 311 -2.66 4.34 -6.97
C LYS A 311 -1.61 5.41 -7.23
N TRP A 312 -0.64 5.14 -8.09
CA TRP A 312 0.44 6.08 -8.38
C TRP A 312 -0.03 7.32 -9.14
N VAL A 313 -0.99 7.17 -10.07
CA VAL A 313 -1.62 8.31 -10.73
C VAL A 313 -2.42 9.16 -9.72
N VAL A 314 -3.17 8.53 -8.81
CA VAL A 314 -3.89 9.21 -7.73
C VAL A 314 -2.94 9.97 -6.80
N CYS A 315 -1.84 9.35 -6.38
CA CYS A 315 -0.83 10.03 -5.56
C CYS A 315 -0.23 11.24 -6.28
N MET A 316 -0.05 11.15 -7.59
CA MET A 316 0.41 12.27 -8.41
C MET A 316 -0.61 13.41 -8.48
N VAL A 317 -1.89 13.11 -8.74
CA VAL A 317 -2.96 14.13 -8.74
C VAL A 317 -3.12 14.75 -7.34
N TYR A 318 -3.08 13.91 -6.30
CA TYR A 318 -3.14 14.35 -4.91
C TYR A 318 -1.99 15.29 -4.54
N PHE A 319 -0.77 15.01 -5.00
CA PHE A 319 0.38 15.91 -4.87
C PHE A 319 0.11 17.28 -5.50
N TYR A 320 -0.36 17.33 -6.75
CA TYR A 320 -0.65 18.60 -7.41
C TYR A 320 -1.79 19.38 -6.73
N ASP A 321 -2.84 18.70 -6.26
CA ASP A 321 -3.93 19.31 -5.49
C ASP A 321 -3.41 19.92 -4.17
N CYS A 322 -2.61 19.17 -3.40
CA CYS A 322 -2.03 19.67 -2.15
C CYS A 322 -1.07 20.85 -2.38
N LYS A 323 -0.19 20.74 -3.39
CA LYS A 323 0.74 21.81 -3.75
C LYS A 323 -0.01 23.09 -4.13
N LYS A 324 -1.06 22.98 -4.93
CA LYS A 324 -1.90 24.11 -5.34
C LYS A 324 -2.55 24.81 -4.14
N ARG A 325 -3.15 24.04 -3.23
CA ARG A 325 -3.84 24.60 -2.03
C ARG A 325 -2.91 25.39 -1.11
N ILE A 326 -1.67 24.93 -0.95
CA ILE A 326 -0.69 25.62 -0.11
C ILE A 326 -0.22 26.90 -0.77
N LEU A 327 -0.05 26.90 -2.10
CA LEU A 327 0.29 28.11 -2.84
C LEU A 327 -0.84 29.15 -2.75
N GLU A 328 -2.10 28.74 -2.89
CA GLU A 328 -3.27 29.61 -2.73
C GLU A 328 -3.32 30.23 -1.34
N LYS A 329 -3.16 29.41 -0.29
CA LYS A 329 -3.15 29.89 1.10
C LYS A 329 -2.04 30.91 1.36
N LYS A 330 -0.84 30.72 0.80
CA LYS A 330 0.27 31.66 0.95
C LYS A 330 -0.01 33.00 0.28
N VAL A 331 -0.61 32.99 -0.91
CA VAL A 331 -1.01 34.21 -1.62
C VAL A 331 -2.07 34.97 -0.83
N ASP A 332 -3.07 34.27 -0.28
CA ASP A 332 -4.11 34.91 0.54
C ASP A 332 -3.54 35.54 1.83
N GLU A 333 -2.56 34.88 2.49
CA GLU A 333 -1.87 35.40 3.67
C GLU A 333 -0.97 36.62 3.36
N GLU A 334 -0.34 36.65 2.18
CA GLU A 334 0.46 37.80 1.73
C GLU A 334 -0.44 39.01 1.42
N VAL A 335 -1.53 38.81 0.67
CA VAL A 335 -2.51 39.87 0.37
C VAL A 335 -3.19 40.39 1.64
N GLY A 336 -3.50 39.52 2.61
CA GLY A 336 -4.07 39.93 3.90
C GLY A 336 -3.13 40.82 4.72
N ARG A 337 -1.84 40.50 4.74
CA ARG A 337 -0.81 41.32 5.42
C ARG A 337 -0.60 42.67 4.75
N ASP A 338 -0.66 42.73 3.43
CA ASP A 338 -0.52 43.99 2.68
C ASP A 338 -1.73 44.93 2.94
N ILE A 339 -2.94 44.40 3.10
CA ILE A 339 -4.13 45.19 3.46
C ILE A 339 -4.03 45.73 4.90
N GLU A 340 -3.55 44.94 5.85
CA GLU A 340 -3.33 45.40 7.24
C GLU A 340 -2.23 46.47 7.33
N ALA A 341 -1.19 46.38 6.50
CA ALA A 341 -0.10 47.37 6.47
C ALA A 341 -0.46 48.70 5.79
N VAL A 342 -1.47 48.72 4.92
CA VAL A 342 -1.98 49.93 4.25
C VAL A 342 -3.13 50.59 5.04
N GLY A 343 -3.76 49.84 5.94
CA GLY A 343 -4.83 50.33 6.83
C GLY A 343 -4.36 50.93 8.16
N ALA A 344 -3.06 50.93 8.42
CA ALA A 344 -2.40 51.55 9.58
C ALA A 344 -1.62 52.80 9.14
#